data_AF-A0A0H2ZXI0-F1
#
_entry.id   AF-A0A0H2ZXI0-F1
#
_cell.length_a   1.000
_cell.length_b   1.000
_cell.length_c   1.000
_cell.angle_alpha   90.00
_cell.angle_beta   90.00
_cell.angle_gamma   90.00
#
_symmetry.space_group_name_H-M   'P 1'
#
loop_
_entity.id
_entity.type
_entity.pdbx_description
1 polymer ?
#
loop_
_entity_poly.entity_id
_entity_poly.type
_entity_poly.pdbx_seq_one_letter_code
_entity_poly.pdbx_strand_id
1 'polypeptide(L)'
;MAHWKKIWSTNPLERLNKEIKRRTDVVGVFPNPAALLRLAGSVLVEAHDEWQVADKRYLSETSLALLDVSDQSAETIAPTAALTA
;
A
#
# COMPACT_ATOMS: atom_id res chain seq x y z
N MET A 1 6.02 -4.84 -13.39
CA MET A 1 6.79 -3.62 -13.01
C MET A 1 5.94 -2.44 -12.51
N ALA A 2 4.63 -2.35 -12.79
CA ALA A 2 3.83 -1.15 -12.44
C ALA A 2 3.67 -0.88 -10.92
N HIS A 3 3.70 -1.91 -10.07
CA HIS A 3 3.46 -1.77 -8.63
C HIS A 3 4.72 -1.57 -7.78
N TRP A 4 5.88 -2.07 -8.23
CA TRP A 4 7.11 -2.05 -7.45
C TRP A 4 7.53 -0.64 -7.02
N LYS A 5 7.35 0.36 -7.89
CA LYS A 5 7.64 1.77 -7.56
C LYS A 5 6.78 2.31 -6.41
N LYS A 6 5.53 1.84 -6.28
CA LYS A 6 4.65 2.20 -5.16
C LYS A 6 5.06 1.45 -3.89
N ILE A 7 5.34 0.15 -4.00
CA ILE A 7 5.72 -0.71 -2.87
C ILE A 7 7.03 -0.25 -2.22
N TRP A 8 8.01 0.17 -3.02
CA TRP A 8 9.30 0.66 -2.53
C TRP A 8 9.27 2.10 -2.00
N SER A 9 8.16 2.83 -2.18
CA SER A 9 8.07 4.23 -1.76
C SER A 9 7.58 4.35 -0.32
N THR A 10 8.26 5.17 0.47
CA THR A 10 7.83 5.58 1.82
C THR A 10 6.88 6.78 1.82
N ASN A 11 6.63 7.41 0.66
CA ASN A 11 5.84 8.63 0.54
C ASN A 11 4.41 8.52 1.13
N PRO A 12 3.66 7.41 0.96
CA PRO A 12 2.35 7.26 1.60
C PRO A 12 2.42 7.27 3.12
N LEU A 13 3.44 6.63 3.69
CA LEU A 13 3.68 6.59 5.13
C LEU A 13 4.12 7.96 5.65
N GLU A 14 5.00 8.65 4.94
CA GLU A 14 5.42 10.01 5.27
C GLU A 14 4.25 10.99 5.25
N ARG A 15 3.36 10.90 4.25
CA ARG A 15 2.14 11.70 4.17
C ARG A 15 1.22 11.44 5.37
N LEU A 16 1.02 10.17 5.72
CA LEU A 16 0.19 9.76 6.85
C LEU A 16 0.76 10.28 8.18
N ASN A 17 2.07 10.10 8.40
CA ASN A 17 2.75 10.61 9.59
C ASN A 17 2.69 12.13 9.69
N LYS A 18 2.84 12.84 8.56
CA LYS A 18 2.71 14.30 8.50
C LYS A 18 1.30 14.75 8.87
N GLU A 19 0.27 14.04 8.42
CA GLU A 19 -1.12 14.38 8.75
C GLU A 19 -1.47 14.11 10.21
N ILE A 20 -1.01 12.97 10.77
CA ILE A 20 -1.13 12.71 12.21
C ILE A 20 -0.49 13.85 13.00
N LYS A 21 0.77 14.20 12.66
CA LYS A 21 1.49 15.29 13.33
C LYS A 21 0.73 16.61 13.24
N ARG A 22 0.26 16.99 12.05
CA ARG A 22 -0.49 18.24 11.83
C ARG A 22 -1.76 18.31 12.69
N ARG A 23 -2.52 17.21 12.80
CA ARG A 23 -3.75 17.18 13.61
C ARG A 23 -3.48 17.13 15.10
N THR A 24 -2.41 16.46 15.53
CA THR A 24 -1.98 16.48 16.93
C THR A 24 -1.46 17.86 17.36
N ASP A 25 -0.80 18.60 16.46
CA ASP A 25 -0.29 19.95 16.71
C ASP A 25 -1.44 20.94 17.03
N VAL A 26 -2.62 20.74 16.45
CA VAL A 26 -3.82 21.56 16.74
C VAL A 26 -4.38 21.31 18.13
N VAL A 27 -4.31 20.07 18.62
CA VAL A 27 -4.82 19.69 19.95
C VAL A 27 -3.83 20.13 21.05
N GLY A 28 -2.53 20.04 20.78
CA GLY A 28 -1.47 20.41 21.72
C GLY A 28 -1.27 19.40 22.86
N VAL A 29 -2.24 19.29 23.77
CA VAL A 29 -2.20 18.39 24.94
C VAL A 29 -3.47 17.54 25.01
N PHE A 30 -3.30 16.22 25.14
CA PHE A 30 -4.42 15.28 25.23
C PHE A 30 -4.78 14.98 26.69
N PRO A 31 -6.08 14.82 27.01
CA PRO A 31 -6.53 14.53 28.37
C PRO A 31 -6.24 13.09 28.82
N ASN A 32 -6.06 12.16 27.87
CA ASN A 32 -5.65 10.78 28.11
C ASN A 32 -5.12 10.12 26.81
N PRO A 33 -4.42 8.97 26.90
CA PRO A 33 -3.92 8.27 25.71
C PRO A 33 -5.00 7.81 24.74
N ALA A 34 -6.20 7.46 25.23
CA ALA A 34 -7.31 7.02 24.37
C ALA A 34 -7.83 8.13 23.45
N ALA A 35 -7.73 9.41 23.84
CA ALA A 35 -8.06 10.54 22.99
C ALA A 35 -7.07 10.68 21.81
N LEU A 36 -5.77 10.47 22.05
CA LEU A 36 -4.76 10.44 20.99
C LEU A 36 -5.01 9.28 20.01
N LEU A 37 -5.28 8.07 20.54
CA LEU A 37 -5.56 6.89 19.72
C LEU A 37 -6.79 7.10 18.83
N ARG A 38 -7.85 7.76 19.32
CA ARG A 38 -9.03 8.06 18.51
C ARG A 38 -8.73 9.02 17.36
N LEU A 39 -7.92 10.05 17.60
CA LEU A 39 -7.53 10.99 16.55
C LEU A 39 -6.62 10.32 15.50
N ALA A 40 -5.60 9.59 15.94
CA ALA A 40 -4.73 8.86 15.01
C ALA A 40 -5.55 7.82 14.23
N GLY A 41 -6.42 7.08 14.92
CA GLY A 41 -7.34 6.10 14.32
C GLY A 41 -8.28 6.72 13.28
N SER A 42 -8.84 7.91 13.53
CA SER A 42 -9.70 8.56 12.54
C SER A 42 -8.93 8.94 11.27
N VAL A 43 -7.67 9.41 11.39
CA VAL A 43 -6.80 9.67 10.23
C VAL A 43 -6.53 8.40 9.43
N LEU A 44 -6.30 7.27 10.10
CA LEU A 44 -6.07 5.98 9.44
C LEU A 44 -7.31 5.49 8.69
N VAL A 45 -8.50 5.64 9.28
CA VAL A 45 -9.77 5.28 8.64
C VAL A 45 -10.00 6.14 7.40
N GLU A 46 -9.82 7.45 7.49
CA GLU A 46 -9.94 8.37 6.34
C GLU A 46 -8.98 7.99 5.20
N ALA A 47 -7.72 7.67 5.52
CA ALA A 47 -6.74 7.24 4.52
C ALA A 47 -7.09 5.89 3.90
N HIS A 48 -7.63 4.96 4.70
CA HIS A 48 -8.10 3.67 4.20
C HIS A 48 -9.25 3.86 3.21
N ASP A 49 -10.26 4.65 3.57
CA ASP A 49 -11.40 4.93 2.71
C ASP A 49 -10.97 5.62 1.41
N GLU A 50 -10.06 6.60 1.49
CA GLU A 50 -9.48 7.26 0.31
C GLU A 50 -8.85 6.22 -0.65
N TRP A 51 -8.10 5.25 -0.12
CA TRP A 51 -7.42 4.25 -0.93
C TRP A 51 -8.36 3.21 -1.54
N GLN A 52 -9.52 2.96 -0.92
CA GLN A 52 -10.52 2.00 -1.38
C GLN A 52 -11.54 2.57 -2.37
N VAL A 53 -11.88 3.86 -2.22
CA VAL A 53 -13.00 4.51 -2.93
C VAL A 53 -12.55 5.26 -4.18
N ALA A 54 -11.28 5.68 -4.29
CA ALA A 54 -10.82 6.41 -5.47
C ALA A 54 -11.07 5.62 -6.78
N ASP A 55 -11.52 6.30 -7.84
CA ASP A 55 -11.74 5.77 -9.21
C ASP A 55 -10.56 4.90 -9.70
N LYS A 56 -9.37 5.16 -9.16
CA LYS A 56 -8.19 4.29 -9.24
C LYS A 56 -7.74 3.93 -7.83
N ARG A 57 -8.25 2.82 -7.29
CA ARG A 57 -7.74 2.22 -6.04
C ARG A 57 -6.22 2.22 -6.02
N TYR A 58 -5.62 2.56 -4.88
CA TYR A 58 -4.17 2.76 -4.76
C TYR A 58 -3.38 1.53 -5.26
N LEU A 59 -3.89 0.34 -4.97
CA LEU A 59 -3.52 -0.96 -5.54
C LEU A 59 -4.81 -1.75 -5.82
N SER A 60 -5.32 -1.69 -7.05
CA SER A 60 -6.55 -2.41 -7.39
C SER A 60 -6.30 -3.92 -7.54
N GLU A 61 -7.29 -4.73 -7.16
CA GLU A 61 -7.27 -6.18 -7.33
C GLU A 61 -7.04 -6.58 -8.80
N THR A 62 -7.73 -5.93 -9.73
CA THR A 62 -7.56 -6.15 -11.18
C THR A 62 -6.12 -5.92 -11.64
N SER A 63 -5.45 -4.89 -11.10
CA SER A 63 -4.07 -4.61 -11.48
C SER A 63 -3.11 -5.58 -10.80
N LEU A 64 -3.35 -5.93 -9.53
CA LEU A 64 -2.56 -6.92 -8.79
C LEU A 64 -2.62 -8.31 -9.42
N ALA A 65 -3.78 -8.72 -9.97
CA ALA A 65 -3.95 -9.99 -10.66
C ALA A 65 -3.03 -10.15 -11.89
N LEU A 66 -2.59 -9.04 -12.50
CA LEU A 66 -1.62 -9.08 -13.61
C LEU A 66 -0.21 -9.49 -13.17
N LEU A 67 0.10 -9.43 -11.87
CA LEU A 67 1.40 -9.87 -11.35
C LEU A 67 1.51 -11.41 -11.36
N ASP A 68 0.43 -12.13 -11.03
CA ASP A 68 0.40 -13.61 -10.98
C ASP A 68 0.59 -14.24 -12.37
N VAL A 69 0.02 -13.62 -13.40
CA VAL A 69 0.17 -14.04 -14.81
C VAL A 69 1.62 -13.91 -15.30
N SER A 70 2.40 -12.98 -14.71
CA SER A 70 3.79 -12.73 -15.09
C SER A 70 4.76 -13.80 -14.59
N ASP A 71 4.47 -14.44 -13.44
CA ASP A 71 5.34 -15.47 -12.86
C ASP A 71 5.19 -16.82 -13.58
N GLN A 72 3.97 -17.19 -14.02
CA GLN A 72 3.72 -18.46 -14.73
C GLN A 72 4.33 -18.50 -16.15
N SER A 73 4.52 -17.34 -16.78
CA SER A 73 5.14 -17.24 -18.11
C SER A 73 6.68 -17.32 -18.05
N ALA A 74 7.28 -17.18 -16.87
CA ALA A 74 8.72 -17.38 -16.67
C ALA A 74 9.10 -18.87 -16.48
N GLU A 75 8.17 -19.71 -16.05
CA GLU A 75 8.43 -21.12 -15.72
C GLU A 75 8.33 -22.06 -16.94
N THR A 76 7.86 -21.59 -18.10
CA THR A 76 7.65 -22.43 -19.31
C THR A 76 8.90 -22.60 -20.20
N ILE A 77 10.04 -21.94 -19.92
CA ILE A 77 11.25 -22.06 -20.75
C ILE A 77 12.29 -22.98 -20.11
N ALA A 78 11.94 -24.25 -19.88
CA ALA A 78 12.93 -25.31 -19.78
C ALA A 78 12.89 -26.08 -21.11
N PRO A 79 13.85 -25.87 -22.05
CA PRO A 79 13.84 -26.63 -23.28
C PRO A 79 14.20 -28.08 -22.98
N THR A 80 13.36 -28.98 -23.48
CA THR A 80 13.44 -30.46 -23.51
C THR A 80 14.72 -31.04 -24.17
N ALA A 81 15.82 -30.30 -24.29
CA ALA A 81 16.97 -30.66 -25.12
C ALA A 81 18.12 -31.38 -24.38
N ALA A 82 17.84 -32.23 -23.39
CA ALA A 82 18.89 -32.99 -22.66
C ALA A 82 18.62 -34.50 -22.58
N LEU A 83 18.02 -35.09 -23.63
CA LEU A 83 17.85 -36.55 -23.72
C LEU A 83 18.22 -37.10 -25.10
N THR A 84 19.37 -36.72 -25.66
CA THR A 84 20.02 -37.52 -26.71
C THR A 84 21.52 -37.22 -26.78
N ALA A 85 22.33 -38.04 -26.11
CA ALA A 85 23.70 -38.41 -26.49
C ALA A 85 24.16 -39.57 -25.59
#